data_AF-A0A0J7YN27-F1
#
_entry.id   AF-A0A0J7YN27-F1
#
_cell.length_a   1.000
_cell.length_b   1.000
_cell.length_c   1.000
_cell.angle_alpha   90.00
_cell.angle_beta   90.00
_cell.angle_gamma   90.00
#
_symmetry.space_group_name_H-M   'P 1'
#
loop_
_entity.id
_entity.type
_entity.pdbx_description
1 polymer ?
#
loop_
_entity_poly.entity_id
_entity_poly.type
_entity_poly.pdbx_seq_one_letter_code
_entity_poly.pdbx_strand_id
1 'polypeptide(L)'
;AKDQMGNMSWLSMNRFRYYFHVNNSYVVKKLQIILLPYLQKRWSRERNSHEGEGNAFLPPSADVNAPDLYIPLMAFVTYILMMGFVLGMSKAFTPEILGATATWALAILILEVFLLRVGFAVVGSNASVVAPPLLDLIAYSSYKFVILVVDLA
;
A
#
# COMPACT_ATOMS: atom_id res chain seq x y z
N ALA A 1 -13.44 11.11 38.60
CA ALA A 1 -13.21 11.89 37.35
C ALA A 1 -11.77 11.75 36.86
N LYS A 2 -11.27 10.52 36.68
CA LYS A 2 -9.91 10.25 36.20
C LYS A 2 -9.80 8.80 35.74
N ASP A 3 -10.47 8.44 34.64
CA ASP A 3 -10.29 7.17 33.91
C ASP A 3 -10.91 7.27 32.49
N GLN A 4 -10.62 8.38 31.81
CA GLN A 4 -11.03 8.65 30.41
C GLN A 4 -9.78 9.01 29.59
N MET A 5 -8.73 8.19 29.66
CA MET A 5 -7.70 8.13 28.62
C MET A 5 -7.69 6.72 28.06
N GLY A 6 -8.69 6.45 27.21
CA GLY A 6 -8.66 5.30 26.32
C GLY A 6 -7.39 5.40 25.48
N ASN A 7 -6.43 4.53 25.77
CA ASN A 7 -5.22 4.33 25.00
C ASN A 7 -5.57 4.29 23.51
N MET A 8 -4.89 5.14 22.72
CA MET A 8 -5.04 5.28 21.27
C MET A 8 -4.63 3.97 20.56
N SER A 9 -5.48 2.94 20.63
CA SER A 9 -5.38 1.65 19.95
C SER A 9 -5.71 1.76 18.45
N TRP A 10 -5.48 2.93 17.84
CA TRP A 10 -5.70 3.14 16.41
C TRP A 10 -4.47 2.77 15.57
N LEU A 11 -3.30 2.66 16.20
CA LEU A 11 -2.04 2.17 15.60
C LEU A 11 -1.54 0.93 16.35
N SER A 12 -2.35 -0.12 16.47
CA SER A 12 -1.83 -1.35 17.09
C SER A 12 -0.65 -1.87 16.27
N MET A 13 0.52 -1.97 16.89
CA MET A 13 1.76 -2.49 16.28
C MET A 13 1.51 -3.83 15.58
N ASN A 14 0.57 -4.61 16.10
CA ASN A 14 0.17 -5.89 15.55
C ASN A 14 -0.44 -5.80 14.14
N ARG A 15 -1.16 -4.72 13.82
CA ARG A 15 -1.68 -4.50 12.45
C ARG A 15 -0.55 -4.22 11.46
N PHE A 16 0.43 -3.41 11.82
CA PHE A 16 1.58 -3.16 10.95
C PHE A 16 2.39 -4.44 10.70
N ARG A 17 2.60 -5.27 11.73
CA ARG A 17 3.29 -6.55 11.58
C ARG A 17 2.67 -7.44 10.50
N TYR A 18 1.34 -7.41 10.33
CA TYR A 18 0.65 -8.12 9.26
C TYR A 18 1.06 -7.63 7.86
N TYR A 19 1.03 -6.32 7.59
CA TYR A 19 1.34 -5.75 6.26
C TYR A 19 2.82 -5.81 5.86
N PHE A 20 3.71 -5.95 6.83
CA PHE A 20 5.16 -6.09 6.62
C PHE A 20 5.63 -7.55 6.69
N HIS A 21 4.74 -8.52 6.85
CA HIS A 21 5.08 -9.94 6.84
C HIS A 21 5.23 -10.46 5.40
N VAL A 22 6.39 -10.21 4.81
CA VAL A 22 6.68 -10.42 3.38
C VAL A 22 7.92 -11.30 3.19
N ASN A 23 7.89 -12.17 2.18
CA ASN A 23 9.00 -13.03 1.75
C ASN A 23 9.54 -12.63 0.38
N ASN A 24 10.81 -12.93 0.06
CA ASN A 24 11.39 -12.63 -1.26
C ASN A 24 10.61 -13.27 -2.43
N SER A 25 10.18 -14.53 -2.26
CA SER A 25 9.36 -15.22 -3.27
C SER A 25 8.02 -14.52 -3.50
N TYR A 26 7.42 -13.96 -2.43
CA TYR A 26 6.20 -13.14 -2.57
C TYR A 26 6.49 -11.88 -3.38
N VAL A 27 7.57 -11.14 -3.07
CA VAL A 27 7.87 -9.87 -3.74
C VAL A 27 8.00 -10.07 -5.25
N VAL A 28 8.75 -11.09 -5.68
CA VAL A 28 8.92 -11.39 -7.11
C VAL A 28 7.57 -11.70 -7.77
N LYS A 29 6.74 -12.55 -7.17
CA LYS A 29 5.40 -12.87 -7.70
C LYS A 29 4.50 -11.65 -7.75
N LYS A 30 4.48 -10.84 -6.69
CA LYS A 30 3.65 -9.64 -6.59
C LYS A 30 4.05 -8.60 -7.64
N LEU A 31 5.35 -8.39 -7.86
CA LEU A 31 5.84 -7.51 -8.92
C LEU A 31 5.44 -8.02 -10.32
N GLN A 32 5.52 -9.33 -10.57
CA GLN A 32 5.04 -9.91 -11.83
C GLN A 32 3.54 -9.65 -12.06
N ILE A 33 2.73 -9.76 -11.01
CA ILE A 33 1.28 -9.48 -11.08
C ILE A 33 1.00 -8.00 -11.33
N ILE A 34 1.74 -7.11 -10.67
CA ILE A 34 1.59 -5.65 -10.84
C ILE A 34 1.96 -5.24 -12.27
N LEU A 35 3.04 -5.79 -12.83
CA LEU A 35 3.50 -5.46 -14.18
C LEU A 35 2.66 -6.15 -15.27
N LEU A 36 2.17 -7.36 -14.99
CA LEU A 36 1.44 -8.17 -15.95
C LEU A 36 0.17 -8.76 -15.29
N PRO A 37 -0.88 -7.94 -15.12
CA PRO A 37 -2.09 -8.36 -14.41
C PRO A 37 -2.79 -9.54 -15.09
N TYR A 38 -2.60 -9.71 -16.40
CA TYR A 38 -3.23 -10.77 -17.20
C TYR A 38 -2.73 -12.19 -16.87
N LEU A 39 -1.58 -12.34 -16.20
CA LEU A 39 -1.09 -13.67 -15.80
C LEU A 39 -1.88 -14.23 -14.60
N GLN A 40 -2.54 -13.36 -13.83
CA GLN A 40 -3.23 -13.79 -12.62
C GLN A 40 -4.65 -14.26 -12.90
N LYS A 41 -4.89 -15.55 -12.63
CA LYS A 41 -6.21 -16.19 -12.80
C LYS A 41 -7.10 -16.11 -11.57
N ARG A 42 -6.54 -15.97 -10.36
CA ARG A 42 -7.27 -15.98 -9.08
C ARG A 42 -6.99 -14.72 -8.29
N TRP A 43 -8.02 -13.91 -8.07
CA TRP A 43 -7.96 -12.64 -7.32
C TRP A 43 -8.63 -12.70 -5.94
N SER A 44 -9.15 -13.88 -5.56
CA SER A 44 -9.76 -14.07 -4.25
C SER A 44 -8.69 -14.17 -3.17
N ARG A 45 -8.89 -13.50 -2.04
CA ARG A 45 -8.02 -13.61 -0.86
C ARG A 45 -8.28 -14.93 -0.14
N GLU A 46 -7.20 -15.56 0.28
CA GLU A 46 -7.28 -16.80 1.04
C GLU A 46 -7.50 -16.48 2.53
N ARG A 47 -8.34 -17.30 3.19
CA ARG A 47 -8.64 -17.19 4.61
C ARG A 47 -8.02 -18.36 5.36
N ASN A 48 -7.58 -18.10 6.58
CA ASN A 48 -7.18 -19.17 7.49
C ASN A 48 -8.39 -20.08 7.72
N SER A 49 -8.28 -21.33 7.28
CA SER A 49 -9.33 -22.35 7.45
C SER A 49 -9.13 -23.20 8.70
N HIS A 50 -8.19 -22.82 9.57
CA HIS A 50 -7.93 -23.55 10.82
C HIS A 50 -9.04 -23.25 11.83
N GLU A 51 -9.78 -24.30 12.19
CA GLU A 51 -10.88 -24.30 13.16
C GLU A 51 -10.41 -23.78 14.53
N GLY A 52 -10.51 -22.48 14.79
CA GLY A 52 -10.26 -21.89 16.11
C GLY A 52 -9.71 -20.46 16.09
N GLU A 53 -8.94 -20.09 15.07
CA GLU A 53 -8.64 -18.68 14.78
C GLU A 53 -9.68 -18.19 13.79
N GLY A 54 -10.37 -17.10 14.10
CA GLY A 54 -11.55 -16.64 13.35
C GLY A 54 -11.30 -16.38 11.86
N ASN A 55 -12.30 -15.79 11.20
CA ASN A 55 -12.41 -15.51 9.75
C ASN A 55 -11.33 -14.54 9.17
N ALA A 56 -10.07 -14.65 9.59
CA ALA A 56 -8.96 -13.77 9.31
C ALA A 56 -8.27 -14.15 7.99
N PHE A 57 -7.86 -13.12 7.25
CA PHE A 57 -7.12 -13.28 6.00
C PHE A 57 -5.67 -13.69 6.26
N LEU A 58 -5.12 -14.51 5.37
CA LEU A 58 -3.71 -14.90 5.39
C LEU A 58 -2.80 -13.67 5.20
N PRO A 59 -1.60 -13.65 5.80
CA PRO A 59 -0.63 -12.58 5.60
C PRO A 59 -0.01 -12.60 4.19
N PRO A 60 0.61 -11.50 3.73
CA PRO A 60 1.24 -11.41 2.42
C PRO A 60 2.25 -12.52 2.12
N SER A 61 3.01 -12.97 3.12
CA SER A 61 3.96 -14.09 2.95
C SER A 61 3.33 -15.41 2.49
N ALA A 62 2.04 -15.62 2.75
CA ALA A 62 1.30 -16.84 2.41
C ALA A 62 0.26 -16.64 1.30
N ASP A 63 -0.31 -15.43 1.16
CA ASP A 63 -1.27 -15.08 0.11
C ASP A 63 -0.76 -13.92 -0.76
N VAL A 64 -0.57 -14.18 -2.05
CA VAL A 64 -0.10 -13.17 -3.02
C VAL A 64 -1.13 -12.05 -3.24
N ASN A 65 -2.42 -12.33 -3.02
CA ASN A 65 -3.49 -11.35 -3.15
C ASN A 65 -3.63 -10.44 -1.92
N ALA A 66 -2.99 -10.77 -0.79
CA ALA A 66 -3.07 -9.92 0.39
C ALA A 66 -2.34 -8.58 0.15
N PRO A 67 -2.89 -7.45 0.64
CA PRO A 67 -2.24 -6.15 0.53
C PRO A 67 -1.01 -6.06 1.44
N ASP A 68 0.04 -5.41 0.95
CA ASP A 68 1.28 -5.19 1.69
C ASP A 68 1.69 -3.70 1.64
N LEU A 69 2.43 -3.26 2.65
CA LEU A 69 2.99 -1.90 2.71
C LEU A 69 4.49 -1.88 2.41
N TYR A 70 5.12 -3.05 2.26
CA TYR A 70 6.55 -3.16 1.98
C TYR A 70 6.87 -2.74 0.54
N ILE A 71 6.22 -3.33 -0.46
CA ILE A 71 6.49 -3.04 -1.87
C ILE A 71 6.18 -1.59 -2.20
N PRO A 72 5.03 -1.00 -1.80
CA PRO A 72 4.76 0.40 -2.11
C PRO A 72 5.74 1.37 -1.43
N LEU A 73 6.17 1.09 -0.19
CA LEU A 73 7.16 1.91 0.50
C LEU A 73 8.51 1.85 -0.22
N MET A 74 8.97 0.65 -0.58
CA MET A 74 10.23 0.47 -1.30
C MET A 74 10.17 1.11 -2.69
N ALA A 75 9.05 0.97 -3.39
CA ALA A 75 8.83 1.60 -4.70
C ALA A 75 8.81 3.13 -4.61
N PHE A 76 8.20 3.70 -3.57
CA PHE A 76 8.20 5.14 -3.34
C PHE A 76 9.62 5.68 -3.12
N VAL A 77 10.42 5.04 -2.25
CA VAL A 77 11.82 5.44 -2.03
C VAL A 77 12.62 5.32 -3.31
N THR A 78 12.45 4.22 -4.04
CA THR A 78 13.13 3.97 -5.32
C THR A 78 12.76 5.02 -6.37
N TYR A 79 11.49 5.42 -6.44
CA TYR A 79 11.01 6.47 -7.36
C TYR A 79 11.71 7.81 -7.12
N ILE A 80 11.83 8.24 -5.85
CA ILE A 80 12.52 9.50 -5.52
C ILE A 80 14.01 9.41 -5.85
N LEU A 81 14.65 8.27 -5.58
CA LEU A 81 16.06 8.07 -5.92
C LEU A 81 16.30 8.04 -7.43
N MET A 82 15.43 7.35 -8.19
CA MET A 82 15.50 7.30 -9.65
C MET A 82 15.28 8.68 -10.27
N MET A 83 14.34 9.48 -9.75
CA MET A 83 14.16 10.87 -10.18
C MET A 83 15.41 11.70 -9.97
N GLY A 84 16.05 11.57 -8.80
CA GLY A 84 17.33 12.22 -8.54
C GLY A 84 18.44 11.76 -9.49
N PHE A 85 18.49 10.46 -9.80
CA PHE A 85 19.46 9.90 -10.73
C PHE A 85 19.30 10.44 -12.15
N VAL A 86 18.08 10.46 -12.70
CA VAL A 86 17.78 10.99 -14.04
C VAL A 86 18.12 12.48 -14.15
N LEU A 87 17.79 13.28 -13.13
CA LEU A 87 18.14 14.70 -13.07
C LEU A 87 19.65 14.92 -12.93
N GLY A 88 20.34 14.04 -12.19
CA GLY A 88 21.79 14.02 -12.06
C GLY A 88 22.49 13.80 -13.40
N MET A 89 22.02 12.83 -14.20
CA MET A 89 22.53 12.60 -15.56
C MET A 89 22.29 13.82 -16.47
N SER A 90 21.18 14.53 -16.27
CA SER A 90 20.83 15.73 -17.03
C SER A 90 21.54 17.01 -16.54
N LYS A 91 22.43 16.94 -15.54
CA LYS A 91 23.10 18.08 -14.88
C LYS A 91 22.14 19.16 -14.34
N ALA A 92 20.88 18.81 -14.14
CA ALA A 92 19.81 19.69 -13.65
C ALA A 92 19.38 19.32 -12.22
N PHE A 93 20.23 18.57 -11.51
CA PHE A 93 19.94 18.14 -10.16
C PHE A 93 20.00 19.31 -9.19
N THR A 94 18.89 19.55 -8.51
CA THR A 94 18.86 20.37 -7.31
C THR A 94 18.15 19.57 -6.20
N PRO A 95 18.65 19.61 -4.95
CA PRO A 95 18.11 18.80 -3.85
C PRO A 95 16.66 19.15 -3.53
N GLU A 96 16.22 20.37 -3.86
CA GLU A 96 14.84 20.82 -3.66
C GLU A 96 13.85 20.03 -4.51
N ILE A 97 14.24 19.56 -5.70
CA ILE A 97 13.36 18.79 -6.58
C ILE A 97 13.02 17.43 -5.96
N LEU A 98 13.94 16.79 -5.24
CA LEU A 98 13.66 15.52 -4.55
C LEU A 98 12.64 15.72 -3.42
N GLY A 99 12.81 16.77 -2.62
CA GLY A 99 11.86 17.12 -1.57
C GLY A 99 10.49 17.51 -2.14
N ALA A 100 10.48 18.30 -3.21
CA ALA A 100 9.25 18.74 -3.87
C ALA A 100 8.49 17.57 -4.49
N THR A 101 9.16 16.68 -5.23
CA THR A 101 8.55 15.49 -5.82
C THR A 101 8.01 14.53 -4.76
N ALA A 102 8.76 14.28 -3.68
CA ALA A 102 8.29 13.46 -2.56
C ALA A 102 7.06 14.07 -1.88
N THR A 103 7.07 15.38 -1.64
CA THR A 103 5.96 16.09 -0.99
C THR A 103 4.71 16.07 -1.86
N TRP A 104 4.84 16.36 -3.15
CA TRP A 104 3.72 16.29 -4.10
C TRP A 104 3.17 14.87 -4.24
N ALA A 105 4.03 13.86 -4.35
CA ALA A 105 3.61 12.47 -4.42
C ALA A 105 2.86 12.02 -3.16
N LEU A 106 3.33 12.40 -1.97
CA LEU A 106 2.64 12.14 -0.71
C LEU A 106 1.32 12.91 -0.60
N ALA A 107 1.28 14.18 -1.00
CA ALA A 107 0.06 14.97 -1.00
C ALA A 107 -1.02 14.36 -1.90
N ILE A 108 -0.65 13.92 -3.11
CA ILE A 108 -1.54 13.22 -4.03
C ILE A 108 -2.02 11.89 -3.43
N LEU A 109 -1.13 11.11 -2.79
CA LEU A 109 -1.49 9.86 -2.13
C LEU A 109 -2.51 10.08 -0.99
N ILE A 110 -2.28 11.08 -0.15
CA ILE A 110 -3.19 11.43 0.96
C ILE A 110 -4.55 11.84 0.40
N LEU A 111 -4.56 12.69 -0.64
CA LEU A 111 -5.79 13.12 -1.29
C LEU A 111 -6.55 11.94 -1.90
N GLU A 112 -5.86 11.01 -2.58
CA GLU A 112 -6.48 9.82 -3.18
C GLU A 112 -7.12 8.92 -2.12
N VAL A 113 -6.40 8.61 -1.04
CA VAL A 113 -6.93 7.80 0.06
C VAL A 113 -8.12 8.49 0.73
N PHE A 114 -8.07 9.82 0.88
CA PHE A 114 -9.18 10.61 1.40
C PHE A 114 -10.42 10.52 0.49
N LEU A 115 -10.25 10.73 -0.81
CA LEU A 115 -11.34 10.63 -1.79
C LEU A 115 -11.93 9.23 -1.85
N LEU A 116 -11.10 8.18 -1.82
CA LEU A 116 -11.56 6.80 -1.75
C LEU A 116 -12.36 6.55 -0.46
N ARG A 117 -11.89 7.07 0.68
CA ARG A 117 -12.57 6.91 1.97
C ARG A 117 -13.95 7.56 1.96
N VAL A 118 -14.05 8.77 1.42
CA VAL A 118 -15.32 9.48 1.24
C VAL A 118 -16.21 8.74 0.25
N GLY A 119 -15.67 8.25 -0.87
CA GLY A 119 -16.41 7.47 -1.86
C GLY A 119 -17.06 6.22 -1.26
N PHE A 120 -16.31 5.44 -0.48
CA PHE A 120 -16.87 4.29 0.24
C PHE A 120 -17.88 4.69 1.32
N ALA A 121 -17.72 5.85 1.97
CA ALA A 121 -18.69 6.34 2.95
C ALA A 121 -20.02 6.74 2.30
N VAL A 122 -19.99 7.37 1.11
CA VAL A 122 -21.19 7.75 0.35
C VAL A 122 -21.90 6.54 -0.26
N VAL A 123 -21.15 5.53 -0.72
CA VAL A 123 -21.74 4.29 -1.26
C VAL A 123 -22.24 3.38 -0.14
N GLY A 124 -21.51 3.28 0.96
CA GLY A 124 -21.82 2.40 2.09
C GLY A 124 -23.07 2.80 2.88
N SER A 125 -23.61 4.01 2.68
CA SER A 125 -24.92 4.40 3.23
C SER A 125 -26.10 3.79 2.46
N ASN A 126 -25.90 3.39 1.20
CA ASN A 126 -26.96 2.90 0.30
C ASN A 126 -26.85 1.40 -0.01
N ALA A 127 -25.65 0.82 0.10
CA ALA A 127 -25.38 -0.58 -0.12
C ALA A 127 -24.61 -1.16 1.07
N SER A 128 -24.77 -2.45 1.39
CA SER A 128 -24.03 -3.17 2.45
C SER A 128 -22.52 -3.33 2.17
N VAL A 129 -21.90 -2.34 1.52
CA VAL A 129 -20.49 -2.27 1.19
C VAL A 129 -19.74 -1.70 2.38
N VAL A 130 -18.98 -2.55 3.05
CA VAL A 130 -18.11 -2.15 4.16
C VAL A 130 -16.82 -1.57 3.61
N ALA A 131 -16.47 -0.35 4.05
CA ALA A 131 -15.22 0.29 3.67
C ALA A 131 -14.01 -0.55 4.14
N PRO A 132 -13.00 -0.80 3.27
CA PRO A 132 -11.80 -1.51 3.68
C PRO A 132 -11.05 -0.80 4.81
N PRO A 133 -10.20 -1.51 5.56
CA PRO A 133 -9.26 -0.89 6.49
C PRO A 133 -8.43 0.19 5.80
N LEU A 134 -8.07 1.24 6.54
CA LEU A 134 -7.31 2.37 5.99
C LEU A 134 -5.95 1.94 5.42
N LEU A 135 -5.28 0.96 6.06
CA LEU A 135 -4.01 0.42 5.58
C LEU A 135 -4.15 -0.35 4.26
N ASP A 136 -5.25 -1.07 4.04
CA ASP A 136 -5.55 -1.71 2.75
C ASP A 136 -5.69 -0.65 1.65
N LEU A 137 -6.41 0.46 1.93
CA LEU A 137 -6.57 1.57 0.98
C LEU A 137 -5.23 2.19 0.60
N ILE A 138 -4.37 2.45 1.58
CA ILE A 138 -3.02 3.00 1.34
C ILE A 138 -2.21 2.02 0.49
N ALA A 139 -2.19 0.74 0.83
CA ALA A 139 -1.45 -0.28 0.09
C ALA A 139 -1.87 -0.32 -1.39
N TYR A 140 -3.18 -0.40 -1.67
CA TYR A 140 -3.68 -0.47 -3.04
C TYR A 140 -3.40 0.80 -3.85
N SER A 141 -3.60 1.98 -3.26
CA SER A 141 -3.36 3.28 -3.92
C SER A 141 -1.87 3.53 -4.21
N SER A 142 -0.96 2.94 -3.42
CA SER A 142 0.48 3.19 -3.52
C SER A 142 1.24 2.20 -4.43
N TYR A 143 0.64 1.08 -4.86
CA TYR A 143 1.30 0.19 -5.85
C TYR A 143 1.62 0.87 -7.19
N LYS A 144 0.97 2.00 -7.50
CA LYS A 144 1.28 2.81 -8.69
C LYS A 144 2.74 3.27 -8.76
N PHE A 145 3.42 3.43 -7.61
CA PHE A 145 4.83 3.81 -7.58
C PHE A 145 5.73 2.75 -8.24
N VAL A 146 5.34 1.48 -8.23
CA VAL A 146 6.08 0.42 -8.96
C VAL A 146 6.07 0.71 -10.46
N ILE A 147 4.92 1.09 -11.01
CA ILE A 147 4.79 1.42 -12.43
C ILE A 147 5.56 2.70 -12.77
N LEU A 148 5.49 3.72 -11.90
CA LEU A 148 6.24 4.97 -12.10
C LEU A 148 7.76 4.76 -12.09
N VAL A 149 8.27 3.84 -11.26
CA VAL A 149 9.69 3.47 -11.28
C VAL A 149 10.07 2.84 -12.62
N VAL A 150 9.23 1.95 -13.16
CA VAL A 150 9.49 1.26 -14.43
C VAL A 150 9.37 2.20 -15.62
N ASP A 151 8.44 3.17 -15.58
CA ASP A 151 8.28 4.20 -16.61
C ASP A 151 9.48 5.16 -16.68
N LEU A 152 10.12 5.42 -15.52
CA LEU A 152 11.26 6.31 -15.41
C LEU A 152 12.61 5.63 -15.73
N ALA A 153 12.67 4.30 -15.68
CA ALA A 153 13.87 3.50 -15.92
C ALA A 153 14.13 3.29 -17.41
#